data_AF-A0A4Y2BEB9-F1
#
_entry.id   AF-A0A4Y2BEB9-F1
#
_cell.length_a   1.000
_cell.length_b   1.000
_cell.length_c   1.000
_cell.angle_alpha   90.00
_cell.angle_beta   90.00
_cell.angle_gamma   90.00
#
_symmetry.space_group_name_H-M   'P 1'
#
loop_
_entity.id
_entity.type
_entity.pdbx_description
1 polymer ?
#
loop_
_entity_poly.entity_id
_entity_poly.type
_entity_poly.pdbx_seq_one_letter_code
_entity_poly.pdbx_strand_id
1 'polypeptide(L)' 'MVWAAFSFNGQVGLAFLDGRQNSPKYMETLENHLMPLAENIEERN' A
#
# COMPACT_ATOMS: atom_id res chain seq x y z
N MET A 1 -4.98 6.31 11.95
CA MET A 1 -5.67 5.22 11.23
C MET A 1 -4.61 4.29 10.66
N VAL A 2 -4.87 3.00 10.50
CA VAL A 2 -3.89 2.07 9.92
C VAL A 2 -4.40 1.61 8.56
N TRP A 3 -3.51 1.53 7.58
CA TRP A 3 -3.78 0.95 6.27
C TRP A 3 -2.85 -0.24 6.04
N ALA A 4 -3.39 -1.30 5.46
CA ALA A 4 -2.63 -2.51 5.17
C ALA A 4 -2.94 -2.98 3.75
N ALA A 5 -1.90 -3.32 3.01
CA ALA A 5 -1.98 -4.08 1.76
C ALA A 5 -1.44 -5.49 1.98
N PHE A 6 -2.04 -6.44 1.29
CA PHE A 6 -1.66 -7.84 1.34
C PHE A 6 -1.76 -8.45 -0.06
N SER A 7 -0.86 -9.38 -0.37
CA SER A 7 -0.87 -10.14 -1.63
C SER A 7 -1.01 -11.64 -1.37
N PHE A 8 -1.46 -12.39 -2.38
CA PHE A 8 -1.58 -13.85 -2.31
C PHE A 8 -0.24 -14.55 -2.06
N ASN A 9 0.88 -13.91 -2.43
CA ASN A 9 2.23 -14.41 -2.20
C ASN A 9 2.77 -14.08 -0.78
N GLY A 10 1.90 -13.68 0.15
CA GLY A 10 2.26 -13.39 1.54
C GLY A 10 3.02 -12.08 1.75
N GLN A 11 3.13 -11.20 0.74
CA GLN A 11 3.66 -9.86 0.96
C GLN A 11 2.63 -9.00 1.68
N VAL A 12 3.08 -8.26 2.69
CA VAL A 12 2.24 -7.37 3.49
C VAL A 12 2.94 -6.02 3.63
N GLY A 13 2.21 -4.94 3.36
CA GLY A 13 2.64 -3.56 3.60
C GLY A 13 1.73 -2.91 4.63
N LEU A 14 2.32 -2.20 5.61
CA LEU A 14 1.58 -1.52 6.68
C LEU A 14 1.96 -0.05 6.72
N ALA A 15 0.96 0.83 6.78
CA ALA A 15 1.15 2.28 6.90
C ALA A 15 0.34 2.85 8.06
N PHE A 16 0.98 3.69 8.87
CA PHE A 16 0.31 4.49 9.90
C PHE A 16 -0.09 5.83 9.27
N LEU A 17 -1.39 6.04 9.17
CA LEU A 17 -1.97 7.24 8.57
C LEU A 17 -2.38 8.24 9.64
N ASP A 18 -2.05 9.50 9.41
CA ASP A 18 -2.46 10.59 10.27
C ASP A 18 -3.89 11.05 9.98
N GLY A 19 -4.66 11.21 11.06
CA GLY A 19 -6.04 11.69 11.03
C GLY A 19 -7.00 10.85 10.17
N ARG A 20 -8.00 11.54 9.60
CA ARG A 20 -9.03 10.93 8.74
C ARG A 20 -8.58 10.92 7.28
N GLN A 21 -8.72 9.77 6.65
CA GLN A 21 -8.55 9.61 5.22
C GLN A 21 -9.66 10.30 4.41
N ASN A 22 -9.29 10.80 3.24
CA ASN A 22 -10.19 11.31 2.21
C ASN A 22 -9.69 10.78 0.85
N SER A 23 -10.43 11.05 -0.23
CA SER A 23 -10.09 10.49 -1.56
C SER A 23 -8.66 10.85 -2.02
N PRO A 24 -8.19 12.12 -1.98
CA PRO A 24 -6.82 12.45 -2.37
C PRO A 24 -5.75 11.74 -1.52
N LYS A 25 -5.91 11.73 -0.19
CA LYS A 25 -4.96 11.05 0.72
C LYS A 25 -4.95 9.53 0.53
N TYR A 26 -6.07 8.95 0.12
CA TYR A 26 -6.15 7.52 -0.20
C TYR A 26 -5.36 7.22 -1.48
N MET A 27 -5.53 8.04 -2.51
CA MET A 27 -4.77 7.90 -3.77
C MET A 27 -3.25 8.00 -3.51
N GLU A 28 -2.83 8.98 -2.70
CA GLU A 28 -1.43 9.10 -2.26
C GLU A 28 -0.96 7.86 -1.45
N THR A 29 -1.83 7.26 -0.63
CA THR A 29 -1.49 6.03 0.10
C THR A 29 -1.28 4.86 -0.85
N LEU A 30 -2.13 4.73 -1.88
CA LEU A 30 -2.01 3.69 -2.92
C LEU A 30 -0.72 3.86 -3.73
N GLU A 31 -0.44 5.07 -4.19
CA GLU A 31 0.79 5.36 -4.96
C GLU A 31 2.05 5.03 -4.15
N ASN A 32 2.10 5.45 -2.89
CA ASN A 32 3.32 5.29 -2.08
C ASN A 32 3.50 3.89 -1.48
N HIS A 33 2.43 3.13 -1.25
CA HIS A 33 2.53 1.85 -0.52
C HIS A 33 2.04 0.64 -1.32
N LEU A 34 1.06 0.80 -2.21
CA LEU A 34 0.54 -0.31 -3.01
C LEU A 34 1.35 -0.52 -4.30
N MET A 35 1.67 0.55 -5.03
CA MET A 35 2.40 0.42 -6.31
C MET A 35 3.78 -0.22 -6.14
N PRO A 36 4.60 0.16 -5.14
CA PRO A 36 5.88 -0.53 -4.89
C PRO A 36 5.68 -1.99 -4.47
N LEU A 37 4.60 -2.31 -3.75
CA LEU A 37 4.31 -3.69 -3.37
C LEU A 37 3.94 -4.55 -4.59
N ALA A 38 3.35 -3.96 -5.64
CA ALA A 38 3.09 -4.63 -6.91
C ALA A 38 4.35 -4.78 -7.76
N GLU A 39 5.19 -3.74 -7.86
CA GLU A 39 6.45 -3.79 -8.62
C GLU A 39 7.42 -4.85 -8.06
N ASN A 40 7.53 -4.97 -6.74
CA ASN A 40 8.35 -6.01 -6.09
C ASN A 40 7.88 -7.46 -6.38
N ILE A 41 6.65 -7.66 -6.85
CA ILE A 41 6.15 -8.96 -7.31
C ILE A 41 6.55 -9.21 -8.76
N GLU A 42 6.50 -8.18 -9.61
CA GLU A 42 6.86 -8.28 -11.03
C GLU A 42 8.38 -8.46 -11.23
N GLU A 43 9.24 -7.79 -10.45
CA GLU A 43 10.71 -7.93 -10.55
C GLU A 43 11.24 -9.31 -10.12
N ARG A 44 10.45 -10.10 -9.39
CA ARG A 44 10.86 -11.41 -8.84
C ARG A 44 10.55 -12.61 -9.73
N ASN A 45 10.04 -12.41 -10.95
CA ASN A 45 9.71 -13.48 -11.90
C ASN A 45 10.65 -13.54 -13.12
#